data_AF-A0A329K7Z0-F1
#
_entry.id   AF-A0A329K7Z0-F1
#
_cell.length_a   1.000
_cell.length_b   1.000
_cell.length_c   1.000
_cell.angle_alpha   90.00
_cell.angle_beta   90.00
_cell.angle_gamma   90.00
#
_symmetry.space_group_name_H-M   'P 1'
#
loop_
_entity.id
_entity.type
_entity.pdbx_description
1 polymer ?
#
loop_
_entity_poly.entity_id
_entity_poly.type
_entity_poly.pdbx_seq_one_letter_code
_entity_poly.pdbx_strand_id
1 'polypeptide(L)'
;MPQPEVSIWGTILTCVEIGLHIYALQAEKNQGLVLDADYAEEALSEDALKLGHKQGEHIYFDDVKSVVPAYELAKQGAITHPELSDLTEQPEKLAENGKYYAPEYFGAFEPPQDTAWKKLTNHQPLDNGIYFVEHDGQPLLAVHQTIGEQVLSEMAIHQAGGQGVYLLYPLDNCAMPIYELSASHPAVLEQIVNEDSLLHTLCNDHPEYVGMHNLHTEEWGHIHDRPAPKSLFLQLQLDRAAQQVEQPRQNTTDASWQQTPDQATYKQQDLIPTLQARELPEDFFEPSEDLEW
;
A
#
# COMPACT_ATOMS: atom_id res chain seq x y z
N MET A 1 -4.42 -38.01 29.51
CA MET A 1 -3.37 -36.98 29.64
C MET A 1 -4.02 -35.66 29.23
N PRO A 2 -3.91 -34.58 30.01
CA PRO A 2 -4.40 -33.27 29.57
C PRO A 2 -3.59 -32.87 28.32
N GLN A 3 -4.28 -32.36 27.29
CA GLN A 3 -3.61 -31.81 26.11
C GLN A 3 -2.69 -30.65 26.54
N PRO A 4 -1.49 -30.49 25.96
CA PRO A 4 -0.70 -29.30 26.21
C PRO A 4 -1.50 -28.09 25.68
N GLU A 5 -1.70 -27.10 26.55
CA GLU A 5 -2.18 -25.78 26.15
C GLU A 5 -1.31 -25.29 25.00
N VAL A 6 -1.93 -25.04 23.85
CA VAL A 6 -1.21 -24.51 22.69
C VAL A 6 -0.82 -23.08 23.07
N SER A 7 0.48 -22.85 23.31
CA SER A 7 1.02 -21.51 23.53
C SER A 7 0.54 -20.60 22.40
N ILE A 8 0.01 -19.42 22.74
CA ILE A 8 -0.44 -18.39 21.77
C ILE A 8 0.70 -17.96 20.82
N TRP A 9 1.94 -18.27 21.19
CA TRP A 9 3.17 -17.97 20.48
C TRP A 9 3.64 -19.10 19.55
N GLY A 10 3.11 -20.32 19.69
CA GLY A 10 3.71 -21.52 19.08
C GLY A 10 5.01 -21.94 19.78
N THR A 11 5.96 -22.50 19.04
CA THR A 11 7.28 -22.85 19.59
C THR A 11 8.11 -21.57 19.78
N ILE A 12 8.61 -21.35 20.99
CA ILE A 12 9.54 -20.25 21.26
C ILE A 12 10.89 -20.57 20.60
N LEU A 13 11.35 -19.67 19.74
CA LEU A 13 12.62 -19.78 19.04
C LEU A 13 13.73 -19.14 19.84
N THR A 14 13.50 -17.94 20.39
CA THR A 14 14.44 -17.23 21.25
C THR A 14 13.72 -16.50 22.39
N CYS A 15 14.41 -16.41 23.52
CA CYS A 15 14.03 -15.62 24.67
C CYS A 15 15.30 -14.95 25.21
N VAL A 16 15.33 -13.63 25.21
CA VAL A 16 16.49 -12.85 25.63
C VAL A 16 16.05 -11.83 26.66
N GLU A 17 16.73 -11.79 27.80
CA GLU A 17 16.56 -10.72 28.77
C GLU A 17 17.21 -9.45 28.22
N ILE A 18 16.40 -8.42 27.97
CA ILE A 18 16.83 -7.15 27.39
C ILE A 18 16.96 -6.04 28.43
N GLY A 19 16.53 -6.30 29.66
CA GLY A 19 16.62 -5.46 30.84
C GLY A 19 16.16 -6.28 32.04
N LEU A 20 16.45 -5.82 33.27
CA LEU A 20 16.06 -6.57 34.47
C LEU A 20 14.54 -6.77 34.48
N HIS A 21 14.07 -8.02 34.51
CA HIS A 21 12.65 -8.39 34.45
C HIS A 21 11.94 -8.09 33.11
N ILE A 22 12.71 -7.85 32.04
CA ILE A 22 12.19 -7.52 30.70
C ILE A 22 12.78 -8.51 29.68
N TYR A 23 11.91 -9.25 29.01
CA TYR A 23 12.30 -10.29 28.07
C TYR A 23 11.72 -10.01 26.68
N ALA A 24 12.56 -10.08 25.65
CA ALA A 24 12.13 -10.13 24.26
C ALA A 24 11.97 -11.60 23.82
N LEU A 25 10.83 -11.90 23.21
CA LEU A 25 10.50 -13.23 22.69
C LEU A 25 10.39 -13.21 21.17
N GLN A 26 11.00 -14.20 20.53
CA GLN A 26 10.68 -14.60 19.17
C GLN A 26 10.12 -16.01 19.20
N ALA A 27 8.97 -16.22 18.57
CA ALA A 27 8.37 -17.51 18.38
C ALA A 27 8.02 -17.74 16.90
N GLU A 28 7.63 -18.97 16.56
CA GLU A 28 7.26 -19.36 15.20
C GLU A 28 6.12 -18.53 14.62
N LYS A 29 5.18 -18.12 15.47
CA LYS A 29 3.96 -17.43 15.03
C LYS A 29 3.93 -15.95 15.36
N ASN A 30 4.74 -15.51 16.31
CA ASN A 30 4.66 -14.15 16.85
C ASN A 30 5.96 -13.75 17.57
N GLN A 31 6.16 -12.45 17.76
CA GLN A 31 7.26 -11.88 18.54
C GLN A 31 6.71 -10.83 19.52
N GLY A 32 7.45 -10.46 20.56
CA GLY A 32 6.96 -9.43 21.48
C GLY A 32 7.74 -9.32 22.77
N LEU A 33 7.10 -8.71 23.77
CA LEU A 33 7.71 -8.39 25.06
C LEU A 33 7.00 -9.10 26.20
N VAL A 34 7.78 -9.55 27.17
CA VAL A 34 7.30 -10.16 28.42
C VAL A 34 7.96 -9.47 29.58
N LEU A 35 7.14 -9.07 30.55
CA LEU A 35 7.61 -8.48 31.80
C LEU A 35 7.09 -9.29 32.98
N ASP A 36 7.86 -9.34 34.07
CA ASP A 36 7.33 -9.78 35.35
C ASP A 36 6.17 -8.86 35.78
N ALA A 37 5.08 -9.43 36.29
CA ALA A 37 3.85 -8.69 36.54
C ALA A 37 4.03 -7.59 37.60
N ASP A 38 4.74 -7.89 38.69
CA ASP A 38 5.04 -6.91 39.74
C ASP A 38 5.87 -5.76 39.19
N TYR A 39 6.88 -6.07 38.36
CA TYR A 39 7.72 -5.05 37.73
C TYR A 39 6.94 -4.21 36.71
N ALA A 40 6.09 -4.83 35.90
CA ALA A 40 5.26 -4.14 34.93
C ALA A 40 4.29 -3.15 35.59
N GLU A 41 3.68 -3.53 36.73
CA GLU A 41 2.79 -2.66 37.51
C GLU A 41 3.52 -1.43 38.09
N GLU A 42 4.83 -1.53 38.33
CA GLU A 42 5.67 -0.41 38.78
C GLU A 42 6.23 0.43 37.62
N ALA A 43 6.61 -0.20 36.52
CA ALA A 43 7.35 0.42 35.42
C ALA A 43 6.47 0.97 34.29
N LEU A 44 5.27 0.43 34.08
CA LEU A 44 4.38 0.80 32.98
C LEU A 44 3.19 1.63 33.43
N SER A 45 2.68 2.48 32.54
CA SER A 45 1.43 3.20 32.76
C SER A 45 0.21 2.26 32.76
N GLU A 46 -0.88 2.68 33.40
CA GLU A 46 -2.14 1.92 33.38
C GLU A 46 -2.64 1.66 31.95
N ASP A 47 -2.43 2.59 31.03
CA ASP A 47 -2.86 2.44 29.64
C ASP A 47 -1.99 1.45 28.87
N ALA A 48 -0.68 1.43 29.13
CA ALA A 48 0.21 0.39 28.60
C ALA A 48 -0.16 -0.99 29.14
N LEU A 49 -0.41 -1.12 30.45
CA LEU A 49 -0.75 -2.40 31.10
C LEU A 49 -2.02 -3.04 30.52
N LYS A 50 -3.02 -2.25 30.14
CA LYS A 50 -4.28 -2.74 29.54
C LYS A 50 -4.08 -3.43 28.19
N LEU A 51 -2.98 -3.14 27.49
CA LEU A 51 -2.65 -3.75 26.20
C LEU A 51 -2.01 -5.14 26.35
N GLY A 52 -1.53 -5.47 27.55
CA GLY A 52 -0.89 -6.74 27.84
C GLY A 52 -1.87 -7.80 28.34
N HIS A 53 -1.53 -9.06 28.10
CA HIS A 53 -2.25 -10.21 28.64
C HIS A 53 -1.50 -10.78 29.84
N LYS A 54 -2.09 -10.70 31.04
CA LYS A 54 -1.50 -11.30 32.26
C LYS A 54 -1.71 -12.81 32.27
N GLN A 55 -0.63 -13.58 32.39
CA GLN A 55 -0.68 -15.03 32.54
C GLN A 55 0.35 -15.46 33.60
N GLY A 56 -0.14 -15.98 34.72
CA GLY A 56 0.70 -16.27 35.88
C GLY A 56 1.38 -15.00 36.41
N GLU A 57 2.69 -15.10 36.63
CA GLU A 57 3.52 -14.00 37.17
C GLU A 57 4.07 -13.06 36.09
N HIS A 58 3.60 -13.15 34.84
CA HIS A 58 4.10 -12.32 33.74
C HIS A 58 2.97 -11.64 32.95
N ILE A 59 3.31 -10.53 32.31
CA ILE A 59 2.45 -9.83 31.35
C ILE A 59 3.09 -9.93 29.96
N TYR A 60 2.28 -10.37 29.00
CA TYR A 60 2.70 -10.63 27.63
C TYR A 60 2.12 -9.56 26.70
N PHE A 61 2.98 -8.99 25.86
CA PHE A 61 2.63 -8.04 24.82
C PHE A 61 2.99 -8.64 23.46
N ASP A 62 2.00 -8.80 22.58
CA ASP A 62 2.21 -9.27 21.20
C ASP A 62 3.00 -8.26 20.35
N ASP A 63 3.40 -8.65 19.14
CA ASP A 63 4.27 -7.84 18.27
C ASP A 63 3.73 -6.42 18.11
N VAL A 64 2.45 -6.33 17.74
CA VAL A 64 1.74 -5.08 17.51
C VAL A 64 1.68 -4.22 18.76
N LYS A 65 1.35 -4.80 19.92
CA LYS A 65 1.18 -4.03 21.17
C LYS A 65 2.47 -3.83 21.95
N SER A 66 3.54 -4.56 21.63
CA SER A 66 4.85 -4.46 22.29
C SER A 66 5.52 -3.11 22.10
N VAL A 67 5.16 -2.34 21.07
CA VAL A 67 5.69 -1.00 20.82
C VAL A 67 5.43 -0.02 21.97
N VAL A 68 4.30 -0.15 22.68
CA VAL A 68 3.92 0.71 23.80
C VAL A 68 4.83 0.51 25.02
N PRO A 69 4.93 -0.71 25.61
CA PRO A 69 5.85 -0.94 26.70
C PRO A 69 7.31 -0.74 26.27
N ALA A 70 7.68 -1.10 25.03
CA ALA A 70 9.03 -0.82 24.51
C ALA A 70 9.36 0.69 24.59
N TYR A 71 8.43 1.55 24.18
CA TYR A 71 8.58 3.00 24.25
C TYR A 71 8.74 3.51 25.69
N GLU A 72 7.87 3.08 26.61
CA GLU A 72 7.94 3.53 28.01
C GLU A 72 9.23 3.08 28.69
N LEU A 73 9.62 1.82 28.50
CA LEU A 73 10.84 1.24 29.07
C LEU A 73 12.10 1.86 28.47
N ALA A 74 12.10 2.16 27.17
CA ALA A 74 13.20 2.85 26.50
C ALA A 74 13.40 4.25 27.09
N LYS A 75 12.33 5.03 27.31
CA LYS A 75 12.42 6.37 27.92
C LYS A 75 12.92 6.37 29.35
N GLN A 76 12.70 5.28 30.07
CA GLN A 76 13.19 5.09 31.44
C GLN A 76 14.64 4.57 31.48
N GLY A 77 15.21 4.16 30.34
CA GLY A 77 16.51 3.50 30.27
C GLY A 77 16.50 2.09 30.87
N ALA A 78 15.34 1.43 30.92
CA ALA A 78 15.19 0.09 31.48
C ALA A 78 15.65 -1.02 30.52
N ILE A 79 15.66 -0.73 29.21
CA ILE A 79 16.24 -1.61 28.19
C ILE A 79 17.75 -1.37 28.14
N THR A 80 18.53 -2.41 28.41
CA THR A 80 19.99 -2.37 28.50
C THR A 80 20.70 -3.25 27.46
N HIS A 81 19.94 -3.94 26.61
CA HIS A 81 20.52 -4.83 25.60
C HIS A 81 21.30 -4.03 24.54
N PRO A 82 22.59 -4.33 24.29
CA PRO A 82 23.41 -3.55 23.36
C PRO A 82 22.87 -3.49 21.93
N GLU A 83 22.24 -4.56 21.45
CA GLU A 83 21.66 -4.62 20.09
C GLU A 83 20.38 -3.77 19.94
N LEU A 84 19.83 -3.28 21.04
CA LEU A 84 18.64 -2.42 21.07
C LEU A 84 18.98 -0.96 21.40
N SER A 85 20.25 -0.57 21.28
CA SER A 85 20.70 0.80 21.56
C SER A 85 19.88 1.83 20.79
N ASP A 86 19.61 1.59 19.50
CA ASP A 86 18.87 2.50 18.63
C ASP A 86 17.46 2.81 19.17
N LEU A 87 16.81 1.81 19.78
CA LEU A 87 15.49 1.99 20.42
C LEU A 87 15.57 2.92 21.63
N THR A 88 16.65 2.82 22.41
CA THR A 88 16.85 3.63 23.62
C THR A 88 17.40 5.03 23.32
N GLU A 89 18.14 5.19 22.24
CA GLU A 89 18.67 6.47 21.79
C GLU A 89 17.61 7.34 21.09
N GLN A 90 16.63 6.70 20.43
CA GLN A 90 15.60 7.40 19.65
C GLN A 90 14.19 6.82 19.90
N PRO A 91 13.68 6.88 21.14
CA PRO A 91 12.35 6.38 21.48
C PRO A 91 11.23 7.11 20.70
N GLU A 92 11.49 8.30 20.18
CA GLU A 92 10.54 9.04 19.33
C GLU A 92 10.18 8.27 18.05
N LYS A 93 11.11 7.49 17.48
CA LYS A 93 10.81 6.62 16.33
C LYS A 93 9.81 5.52 16.68
N LEU A 94 9.90 4.98 17.91
CA LEU A 94 8.90 4.03 18.41
C LEU A 94 7.54 4.71 18.55
N ALA A 95 7.50 5.96 19.00
CA ALA A 95 6.24 6.70 19.07
C ALA A 95 5.64 6.98 17.69
N GLU A 96 6.46 7.33 16.69
CA GLU A 96 6.01 7.54 15.31
C GLU A 96 5.44 6.25 14.70
N ASN A 97 6.14 5.13 14.82
CA ASN A 97 5.64 3.82 14.38
C ASN A 97 4.43 3.37 15.20
N GLY A 98 4.41 3.72 16.49
CA GLY A 98 3.33 3.44 17.41
C GLY A 98 1.99 4.03 16.99
N LYS A 99 1.97 5.12 16.21
CA LYS A 99 0.73 5.66 15.63
C LYS A 99 0.05 4.71 14.64
N TYR A 100 0.79 3.77 14.06
CA TYR A 100 0.25 2.71 13.21
C TYR A 100 -0.22 1.51 14.04
N TYR A 101 0.61 0.99 14.94
CA TYR A 101 0.33 -0.25 15.68
C TYR A 101 -0.56 -0.09 16.93
N ALA A 102 -0.50 1.08 17.58
CA ALA A 102 -1.25 1.40 18.80
C ALA A 102 -1.72 2.87 18.79
N PRO A 103 -2.55 3.27 17.80
CA PRO A 103 -3.09 4.64 17.72
C PRO A 103 -3.92 5.05 18.95
N GLU A 104 -4.47 4.10 19.69
CA GLU A 104 -5.18 4.35 20.96
C GLU A 104 -4.27 4.89 22.07
N TYR A 105 -2.96 4.65 21.97
CA TYR A 105 -1.97 5.13 22.92
C TYR A 105 -1.17 6.32 22.35
N PHE A 106 -0.68 6.22 21.11
CA PHE A 106 0.18 7.25 20.50
C PHE A 106 -0.59 8.35 19.74
N GLY A 107 -1.90 8.19 19.58
CA GLY A 107 -2.72 9.03 18.73
C GLY A 107 -2.65 8.64 17.26
N ALA A 108 -3.66 9.07 16.50
CA ALA A 108 -3.74 8.85 15.07
C ALA A 108 -2.70 9.69 14.29
N PHE A 109 -2.49 9.33 13.03
CA PHE A 109 -1.76 10.17 12.09
C PHE A 109 -2.52 11.47 11.81
N GLU A 110 -1.79 12.58 11.85
CA GLU A 110 -2.33 13.88 11.49
C GLU A 110 -2.70 13.91 10.01
N PRO A 111 -3.82 14.53 9.61
CA PRO A 111 -4.20 14.64 8.22
C PRO A 111 -3.09 15.26 7.35
N PRO A 112 -3.04 14.94 6.04
CA PRO A 112 -2.07 15.51 5.11
C PRO A 112 -2.07 17.04 5.19
N GLN A 113 -0.93 17.64 5.48
CA GLN A 113 -0.82 19.10 5.58
C GLN A 113 -0.48 19.73 4.23
N ASP A 114 -0.88 20.99 4.05
CA ASP A 114 -0.45 21.80 2.92
C ASP A 114 1.08 21.89 2.89
N THR A 115 1.67 21.65 1.72
CA THR A 115 3.08 21.96 1.50
C THR A 115 3.18 23.31 0.79
N ALA A 116 4.36 23.94 0.84
CA ALA A 116 4.61 25.20 0.13
C ALA A 116 4.31 25.14 -1.38
N TRP A 117 4.21 23.94 -1.96
CA TRP A 117 3.98 23.69 -3.38
C TRP A 117 2.64 22.99 -3.69
N LYS A 118 1.98 22.39 -2.70
CA LYS A 118 0.69 21.69 -2.88
C LYS A 118 -0.28 22.06 -1.78
N LYS A 119 -1.36 22.73 -2.18
CA LYS A 119 -2.53 22.93 -1.34
C LYS A 119 -3.44 21.71 -1.46
N LEU A 120 -3.68 21.04 -0.34
CA LEU A 120 -4.56 19.90 -0.19
C LEU A 120 -5.85 20.35 0.51
N THR A 121 -6.97 20.07 -0.13
CA THR A 121 -8.30 20.43 0.34
C THR A 121 -9.18 19.19 0.46
N ASN A 122 -10.38 19.33 1.02
CA ASN A 122 -11.36 18.25 1.13
C ASN A 122 -10.79 16.94 1.73
N HIS A 123 -10.21 17.04 2.93
CA HIS A 123 -9.63 15.90 3.66
C HIS A 123 -10.71 14.94 4.15
N GLN A 124 -11.07 13.96 3.34
CA GLN A 124 -12.03 12.91 3.69
C GLN A 124 -11.27 11.70 4.26
N PRO A 125 -11.40 11.40 5.56
CA PRO A 125 -10.75 10.24 6.18
C PRO A 125 -11.38 8.93 5.68
N LEU A 126 -10.53 7.95 5.38
CA LEU A 126 -10.90 6.56 5.09
C LEU A 126 -10.54 5.67 6.27
N ASP A 127 -9.29 5.75 6.71
CA ASP A 127 -8.74 5.04 7.86
C ASP A 127 -7.63 5.89 8.49
N ASN A 128 -7.09 5.49 9.63
CA ASN A 128 -5.96 6.17 10.27
C ASN A 128 -4.79 6.28 9.28
N GLY A 129 -4.43 7.50 8.89
CA GLY A 129 -3.36 7.75 7.92
C GLY A 129 -3.72 7.50 6.45
N ILE A 130 -5.00 7.26 6.13
CA ILE A 130 -5.48 7.09 4.75
C ILE A 130 -6.64 8.06 4.50
N TYR A 131 -6.49 8.89 3.46
CA TYR A 131 -7.43 9.96 3.15
C TYR A 131 -7.69 10.04 1.65
N PHE A 132 -8.91 10.43 1.27
CA PHE A 132 -9.10 11.12 0.00
C PHE A 132 -8.86 12.62 0.23
N VAL A 133 -8.12 13.24 -0.66
CA VAL A 133 -7.82 14.68 -0.64
C VAL A 133 -7.98 15.24 -2.05
N GLU A 134 -8.12 16.56 -2.16
CA GLU A 134 -8.17 17.25 -3.43
C GLU A 134 -6.98 18.19 -3.60
N HIS A 135 -6.33 18.11 -4.75
CA HIS A 135 -5.28 19.02 -5.18
C HIS A 135 -5.64 19.62 -6.54
N ASP A 136 -5.72 20.94 -6.64
CA ASP A 136 -6.13 21.66 -7.86
C ASP A 136 -7.44 21.13 -8.48
N GLY A 137 -8.40 20.78 -7.61
CA GLY A 137 -9.70 20.23 -7.98
C GLY A 137 -9.64 18.78 -8.50
N GLN A 138 -8.50 18.11 -8.36
CA GLN A 138 -8.33 16.70 -8.68
C GLN A 138 -8.33 15.87 -7.39
N PRO A 139 -9.23 14.90 -7.24
CA PRO A 139 -9.19 13.98 -6.12
C PRO A 139 -7.97 13.05 -6.22
N LEU A 140 -7.36 12.78 -5.08
CA LEU A 140 -6.19 11.93 -4.87
C LEU A 140 -6.44 11.02 -3.67
N LEU A 141 -5.87 9.82 -3.69
CA LEU A 141 -5.67 9.00 -2.50
C LEU A 141 -4.35 9.43 -1.83
N ALA A 142 -4.39 9.71 -0.54
CA ALA A 142 -3.24 10.01 0.29
C ALA A 142 -3.03 8.90 1.32
N VAL A 143 -1.83 8.31 1.33
CA VAL A 143 -1.45 7.22 2.23
C VAL A 143 -0.23 7.64 3.04
N HIS A 144 -0.29 7.57 4.37
CA HIS A 144 0.85 7.92 5.23
C HIS A 144 2.05 7.02 4.92
N GLN A 145 3.26 7.57 4.92
CA GLN A 145 4.46 6.86 4.49
C GLN A 145 4.69 5.58 5.31
N THR A 146 4.48 5.61 6.62
CA THR A 146 4.55 4.41 7.48
C THR A 146 3.62 3.29 7.01
N ILE A 147 2.40 3.62 6.58
CA ILE A 147 1.47 2.61 6.04
C ILE A 147 1.97 2.10 4.69
N GLY A 148 2.50 3.01 3.86
CA GLY A 148 3.18 2.65 2.62
C GLY A 148 4.28 1.61 2.85
N GLU A 149 5.19 1.86 3.78
CA GLU A 149 6.31 0.97 4.09
C GLU A 149 5.88 -0.37 4.71
N GLN A 150 4.77 -0.40 5.44
CA GLN A 150 4.28 -1.60 6.13
C GLN A 150 3.37 -2.47 5.25
N VAL A 151 2.68 -1.89 4.28
CA VAL A 151 1.58 -2.56 3.58
C VAL A 151 1.73 -2.54 2.07
N LEU A 152 2.27 -1.46 1.50
CA LEU A 152 2.37 -1.31 0.06
C LEU A 152 3.62 -1.98 -0.50
N SER A 153 3.50 -2.53 -1.70
CA SER A 153 4.66 -3.01 -2.44
C SER A 153 5.58 -1.86 -2.86
N GLU A 154 6.87 -2.16 -3.06
CA GLU A 154 7.82 -1.18 -3.59
C GLU A 154 7.32 -0.57 -4.92
N MET A 155 6.66 -1.37 -5.75
CA MET A 155 6.06 -0.90 -7.01
C MET A 155 4.99 0.16 -6.77
N ALA A 156 4.12 -0.02 -5.78
CA ALA A 156 3.12 0.97 -5.39
C ALA A 156 3.75 2.23 -4.77
N ILE A 157 4.79 2.09 -3.94
CA ILE A 157 5.50 3.24 -3.37
C ILE A 157 6.17 4.06 -4.48
N HIS A 158 6.83 3.42 -5.43
CA HIS A 158 7.54 4.08 -6.53
C HIS A 158 6.64 4.88 -7.47
N GLN A 159 5.35 4.51 -7.58
CA GLN A 159 4.38 5.24 -8.39
C GLN A 159 3.74 6.43 -7.66
N ALA A 160 3.97 6.58 -6.35
CA ALA A 160 3.44 7.70 -5.59
C ALA A 160 4.02 9.03 -6.08
N GLY A 161 3.15 10.03 -6.21
CA GLY A 161 3.56 11.41 -6.39
C GLY A 161 3.69 12.14 -5.05
N GLY A 162 4.51 13.18 -4.99
CA GLY A 162 4.62 14.08 -3.83
C GLY A 162 5.97 14.04 -3.13
N GLN A 163 6.15 14.98 -2.20
CA GLN A 163 7.26 15.00 -1.25
C GLN A 163 6.66 15.23 0.14
N GLY A 164 7.12 14.47 1.13
CA GLY A 164 6.67 14.57 2.51
C GLY A 164 6.23 13.23 3.08
N VAL A 165 5.44 13.29 4.16
CA VAL A 165 5.01 12.12 4.96
C VAL A 165 3.80 11.37 4.38
N TYR A 166 3.28 11.81 3.24
CA TYR A 166 2.16 11.18 2.53
C TYR A 166 2.52 10.87 1.08
N LEU A 167 2.25 9.64 0.69
CA LEU A 167 2.26 9.13 -0.68
C LEU A 167 0.94 9.53 -1.35
N LEU A 168 1.00 10.25 -2.48
CA LEU A 168 -0.20 10.76 -3.16
C LEU A 168 -0.41 10.06 -4.50
N TYR A 169 -1.62 9.55 -4.72
CA TYR A 169 -2.00 8.81 -5.91
C TYR A 169 -3.19 9.49 -6.60
N PRO A 170 -3.05 9.93 -7.84
CA PRO A 170 -4.19 10.28 -8.69
C PRO A 170 -5.18 9.13 -8.77
N LEU A 171 -6.50 9.42 -8.81
CA LEU A 171 -7.51 8.35 -8.86
C LEU A 171 -7.41 7.46 -10.12
N ASP A 172 -6.83 7.95 -11.20
CA ASP A 172 -6.53 7.18 -12.41
C ASP A 172 -5.31 6.27 -12.25
N ASN A 173 -4.47 6.50 -11.23
CA ASN A 173 -3.25 5.73 -10.94
C ASN A 173 -3.19 5.27 -9.46
N CYS A 174 -4.33 4.85 -8.91
CA CYS A 174 -4.42 4.35 -7.53
C CYS A 174 -4.86 2.87 -7.45
N ALA A 175 -4.87 2.13 -8.56
CA ALA A 175 -5.37 0.75 -8.58
C ALA A 175 -4.54 -0.18 -7.67
N MET A 176 -3.20 -0.15 -7.78
CA MET A 176 -2.31 -0.96 -6.93
C MET A 176 -2.46 -0.65 -5.43
N PRO A 177 -2.33 0.59 -4.96
CA PRO A 177 -2.47 0.86 -3.53
C PRO A 177 -3.88 0.57 -3.01
N ILE A 178 -4.94 0.79 -3.79
CA ILE A 178 -6.30 0.42 -3.38
C ILE A 178 -6.42 -1.10 -3.21
N TYR A 179 -5.90 -1.88 -4.16
CA TYR A 179 -5.93 -3.34 -4.08
C TYR A 179 -5.18 -3.86 -2.86
N GLU A 180 -3.94 -3.40 -2.63
CA GLU A 180 -3.11 -3.83 -1.50
C GLU A 180 -3.70 -3.40 -0.15
N LEU A 181 -4.14 -2.15 -0.02
CA LEU A 181 -4.73 -1.64 1.21
C LEU A 181 -6.04 -2.37 1.54
N SER A 182 -6.84 -2.76 0.53
CA SER A 182 -8.11 -3.45 0.74
C SER A 182 -7.99 -4.78 1.49
N ALA A 183 -6.81 -5.42 1.46
CA ALA A 183 -6.56 -6.66 2.17
C ALA A 183 -6.46 -6.48 3.70
N SER A 184 -6.05 -5.30 4.18
CA SER A 184 -5.78 -5.02 5.59
C SER A 184 -6.61 -3.87 6.18
N HIS A 185 -7.20 -3.01 5.34
CA HIS A 185 -7.99 -1.84 5.72
C HIS A 185 -9.43 -1.99 5.22
N PRO A 186 -10.37 -2.50 6.04
CA PRO A 186 -11.75 -2.75 5.63
C PRO A 186 -12.47 -1.51 5.07
N ALA A 187 -12.17 -0.32 5.61
CA ALA A 187 -12.77 0.93 5.13
C ALA A 187 -12.35 1.27 3.69
N VAL A 188 -11.18 0.83 3.24
CA VAL A 188 -10.71 0.98 1.85
C VAL A 188 -11.43 -0.03 0.95
N LEU A 189 -11.56 -1.29 1.39
CA LEU A 189 -12.33 -2.32 0.67
C LEU A 189 -13.78 -1.87 0.41
N GLU A 190 -14.41 -1.23 1.39
CA GLU A 190 -15.77 -0.69 1.27
C GLU A 190 -15.93 0.41 0.20
N GLN A 191 -14.84 1.07 -0.21
CA GLN A 191 -14.89 2.05 -1.29
C GLN A 191 -14.92 1.43 -2.69
N ILE A 192 -14.59 0.15 -2.82
CA ILE A 192 -14.54 -0.56 -4.10
C ILE A 192 -15.96 -0.92 -4.51
N VAL A 193 -16.52 -0.16 -5.45
CA VAL A 193 -17.88 -0.37 -5.98
C VAL A 193 -17.90 -1.35 -7.16
N ASN A 194 -16.76 -1.59 -7.80
CA ASN A 194 -16.64 -2.52 -8.92
C ASN A 194 -15.26 -3.20 -8.93
N GLU A 195 -15.21 -4.43 -8.43
CA GLU A 195 -13.99 -5.24 -8.40
C GLU A 195 -13.49 -5.58 -9.83
N ASP A 196 -14.39 -5.90 -10.76
CA ASP A 196 -14.00 -6.25 -12.13
C ASP A 196 -13.27 -5.07 -12.81
N SER A 197 -13.72 -3.83 -12.59
CA SER A 197 -13.03 -2.62 -13.06
C SER A 197 -11.64 -2.46 -12.43
N LEU A 198 -11.49 -2.78 -11.15
CA LEU A 198 -10.20 -2.72 -10.45
C LEU A 198 -9.22 -3.72 -11.05
N LEU A 199 -9.63 -4.99 -11.15
CA LEU A 199 -8.79 -6.07 -11.68
C LEU A 199 -8.43 -5.81 -13.15
N HIS A 200 -9.38 -5.35 -13.97
CA HIS A 200 -9.10 -4.96 -15.35
C HIS A 200 -8.07 -3.83 -15.44
N THR A 201 -8.20 -2.82 -14.56
CA THR A 201 -7.25 -1.70 -14.51
C THR A 201 -5.86 -2.19 -14.12
N LEU A 202 -5.74 -3.07 -13.13
CA LEU A 202 -4.46 -3.68 -12.75
C LEU A 202 -3.84 -4.48 -13.90
N CYS A 203 -4.60 -5.36 -14.55
CA CYS A 203 -4.10 -6.18 -15.65
C CYS A 203 -3.66 -5.34 -16.86
N ASN A 204 -4.38 -4.26 -17.17
CA ASN A 204 -4.08 -3.44 -18.33
C ASN A 204 -2.97 -2.41 -18.08
N ASP A 205 -2.99 -1.72 -16.92
CA ASP A 205 -2.11 -0.58 -16.65
C ASP A 205 -0.87 -0.99 -15.83
N HIS A 206 -0.92 -2.12 -15.13
CA HIS A 206 0.18 -2.63 -14.30
C HIS A 206 0.45 -4.13 -14.52
N PRO A 207 0.68 -4.58 -15.76
CA PRO A 207 0.88 -6.01 -16.06
C PRO A 207 2.11 -6.61 -15.35
N GLU A 208 3.16 -5.82 -15.13
CA GLU A 208 4.36 -6.25 -14.39
C GLU A 208 4.04 -6.55 -12.92
N TYR A 209 3.24 -5.68 -12.29
CA TYR A 209 2.76 -5.89 -10.92
C TYR A 209 1.94 -7.16 -10.82
N VAL A 210 0.99 -7.35 -11.73
CA VAL A 210 0.15 -8.56 -11.78
C VAL A 210 0.98 -9.82 -11.93
N GLY A 211 1.98 -9.81 -12.82
CA GLY A 211 2.90 -10.93 -12.98
C GLY A 211 3.68 -11.26 -11.71
N MET A 212 4.21 -10.23 -11.04
CA MET A 212 4.95 -10.39 -9.78
C MET A 212 4.07 -10.85 -8.63
N HIS A 213 2.87 -10.31 -8.49
CA HIS A 213 1.90 -10.71 -7.47
C HIS A 213 1.51 -12.18 -7.63
N ASN A 214 1.13 -12.60 -8.84
CA ASN A 214 0.71 -13.97 -9.12
C ASN A 214 1.84 -14.98 -8.94
N LEU A 215 3.10 -14.57 -9.12
CA LEU A 215 4.26 -15.44 -8.86
C LEU A 215 4.42 -15.78 -7.37
N HIS A 216 4.02 -14.87 -6.48
CA HIS A 216 4.19 -15.01 -5.02
C HIS A 216 2.90 -15.35 -4.28
N THR A 217 1.80 -15.52 -5.02
CA THR A 217 0.47 -15.81 -4.47
C THR A 217 -0.01 -17.17 -4.96
N GLU A 218 -0.75 -17.87 -4.11
CA GLU A 218 -1.47 -19.09 -4.49
C GLU A 218 -2.51 -18.82 -5.59
N GLU A 219 -2.90 -19.86 -6.34
CA GLU A 219 -3.82 -19.74 -7.49
C GLU A 219 -5.13 -19.01 -7.14
N TRP A 220 -5.67 -19.20 -5.94
CA TRP A 220 -6.90 -18.56 -5.51
C TRP A 220 -6.77 -17.04 -5.30
N GLY A 221 -5.55 -16.53 -5.09
CA GLY A 221 -5.26 -15.10 -4.93
C GLY A 221 -4.68 -14.46 -6.19
N HIS A 222 -4.65 -15.18 -7.32
CA HIS A 222 -4.19 -14.63 -8.59
C HIS A 222 -5.13 -13.52 -9.09
N ILE A 223 -4.51 -12.45 -9.57
CA ILE A 223 -5.18 -11.39 -10.30
C ILE A 223 -5.36 -11.85 -11.74
N HIS A 224 -6.61 -11.93 -12.17
CA HIS A 224 -7.00 -12.28 -13.53
C HIS A 224 -7.77 -11.14 -14.17
N ASP A 225 -7.56 -10.97 -15.48
CA ASP A 225 -8.29 -9.96 -16.24
C ASP A 225 -9.78 -10.30 -16.29
N ARG A 226 -10.61 -9.28 -16.02
CA ARG A 226 -12.06 -9.34 -16.11
C ARG A 226 -12.53 -8.16 -16.95
N PRO A 227 -12.97 -8.35 -18.20
CA PRO A 227 -13.30 -7.24 -19.09
C PRO A 227 -14.31 -6.26 -18.49
N ALA A 228 -13.86 -5.04 -18.21
CA ALA A 228 -14.64 -3.95 -17.61
C ALA A 228 -14.08 -2.58 -18.06
N PRO A 229 -14.81 -1.46 -17.90
CA PRO A 229 -14.21 -0.15 -18.09
C PRO A 229 -13.08 0.09 -17.08
N LYS A 230 -11.96 0.68 -17.52
CA LYS A 230 -10.85 1.05 -16.62
C LYS A 230 -11.20 2.21 -15.69
N SER A 231 -10.56 2.24 -14.53
CA SER A 231 -10.59 3.36 -13.58
C SER A 231 -12.01 3.78 -13.17
N LEU A 232 -12.94 2.83 -13.06
CA LEU A 232 -14.34 3.00 -12.59
C LEU A 232 -14.67 2.02 -11.44
N PHE A 233 -13.71 1.84 -10.53
CA PHE A 233 -13.82 0.93 -9.38
C PHE A 233 -14.13 1.62 -8.06
N LEU A 234 -14.04 2.96 -7.99
CA LEU A 234 -14.45 3.78 -6.84
C LEU A 234 -15.66 4.64 -7.17
N GLN A 235 -16.52 4.94 -6.19
CA GLN A 235 -17.64 5.86 -6.37
C GLN A 235 -17.16 7.25 -6.84
N LEU A 236 -16.05 7.76 -6.28
CA LEU A 236 -15.44 9.03 -6.67
C LEU A 236 -15.04 9.07 -8.16
N GLN A 237 -14.62 7.94 -8.72
CA GLN A 237 -14.30 7.85 -10.15
C GLN A 237 -15.57 7.91 -11.01
N LEU A 238 -16.64 7.21 -10.60
CA LEU A 238 -17.94 7.25 -11.28
C LEU A 238 -18.54 8.65 -11.28
N ASP A 239 -18.54 9.32 -10.13
CA ASP A 239 -19.08 10.67 -9.97
C ASP A 239 -18.34 11.66 -10.87
N ARG A 240 -17.00 11.54 -10.93
CA ARG A 240 -16.16 12.34 -11.82
C ARG A 240 -16.45 12.08 -13.30
N ALA A 241 -16.60 10.81 -13.68
CA ALA A 241 -16.93 10.45 -15.06
C ALA A 241 -18.30 11.02 -15.47
N ALA A 242 -19.29 11.00 -14.58
CA ALA A 242 -20.60 11.60 -14.83
C ALA A 242 -20.51 13.12 -15.04
N GLN A 243 -19.78 13.83 -14.19
CA GLN A 243 -19.59 15.29 -14.30
C GLN A 243 -18.89 15.70 -15.61
N GLN A 244 -17.96 14.88 -16.12
CA GLN A 244 -17.29 15.14 -17.39
C GLN A 244 -18.21 14.95 -18.61
N VAL A 245 -19.18 14.03 -18.52
CA VAL A 245 -20.18 13.81 -19.58
C VAL A 245 -21.22 14.95 -19.60
N GLU A 246 -21.52 15.53 -18.44
CA GLU A 246 -22.51 16.61 -18.30
C GLU A 246 -22.00 18.00 -18.69
N GLN A 247 -20.68 18.22 -18.79
CA GLN A 247 -20.11 19.45 -19.35
C GLN A 247 -20.22 19.42 -20.88
N PRO A 248 -21.12 20.21 -21.51
CA PRO A 248 -21.17 20.25 -22.96
C PRO A 248 -19.89 20.91 -23.48
N ARG A 249 -19.26 20.30 -24.49
CA ARG A 249 -18.26 20.96 -25.33
C ARG A 249 -18.84 22.27 -25.85
N GLN A 250 -18.54 23.38 -25.17
CA GLN A 250 -18.96 24.70 -25.63
C GLN A 250 -18.13 25.07 -26.88
N ASN A 251 -18.79 24.91 -28.03
CA ASN A 251 -18.69 25.69 -29.26
C ASN A 251 -17.31 26.16 -29.72
N THR A 252 -16.79 25.48 -30.75
CA THR A 252 -16.21 26.18 -31.92
C THR A 252 -17.14 25.98 -33.11
N THR A 253 -18.21 26.76 -33.14
CA THR A 253 -19.01 27.03 -34.33
C THR A 253 -18.97 28.53 -34.57
N ASP A 254 -17.88 29.00 -35.17
CA ASP A 254 -17.93 30.17 -36.04
C ASP A 254 -17.89 29.67 -37.48
N ALA A 255 -19.07 29.47 -38.04
CA ALA A 255 -19.26 29.37 -39.48
C ALA A 255 -19.65 30.76 -39.99
N SER A 256 -18.78 31.39 -40.78
CA SER A 256 -19.19 32.43 -41.73
C SER A 256 -18.71 32.05 -43.13
N TRP A 257 -19.69 31.78 -43.99
CA TRP A 257 -19.61 31.34 -45.37
C TRP A 257 -18.93 32.34 -46.32
N GLN A 258 -18.10 31.84 -47.22
CA GLN A 258 -18.05 32.35 -48.61
C GLN A 258 -17.94 31.19 -49.60
N GLN A 259 -19.01 31.02 -50.40
CA GLN A 259 -19.03 30.20 -51.60
C GLN A 259 -18.45 31.00 -52.77
N THR A 260 -17.68 30.34 -53.64
CA THR A 260 -17.85 30.44 -55.10
C THR A 260 -17.29 29.18 -55.78
N PRO A 261 -17.88 28.77 -56.92
CA PRO A 261 -17.62 27.49 -57.56
C PRO A 261 -16.50 27.60 -58.60
N ASP A 262 -15.75 26.52 -58.84
CA ASP A 262 -15.31 26.23 -60.20
C ASP A 262 -14.91 24.77 -60.41
N GLN A 263 -15.31 24.28 -61.58
CA GLN A 263 -15.10 22.95 -62.11
C GLN A 263 -13.65 22.77 -62.55
N ALA A 264 -13.03 21.65 -62.18
CA ALA A 264 -11.96 21.05 -62.99
C ALA A 264 -11.86 19.54 -62.72
N THR A 265 -12.38 18.79 -63.69
CA THR A 265 -12.17 17.36 -63.94
C THR A 265 -10.68 17.03 -64.15
N TYR A 266 -10.36 15.73 -64.03
CA TYR A 266 -9.14 14.99 -64.42
C TYR A 266 -8.26 14.57 -63.22
N LYS A 267 -7.80 13.32 -63.07
CA LYS A 267 -7.99 12.08 -63.82
C LYS A 267 -7.54 10.94 -62.92
N GLN A 268 -8.30 9.86 -62.94
CA GLN A 268 -7.99 8.57 -62.37
C GLN A 268 -6.84 7.93 -63.19
N GLN A 269 -5.77 7.50 -62.53
CA GLN A 269 -4.80 6.57 -63.10
C GLN A 269 -4.49 5.50 -62.04
N ASP A 270 -4.98 4.30 -62.35
CA ASP A 270 -4.65 3.04 -61.71
C ASP A 270 -3.14 2.83 -61.64
N LEU A 271 -2.68 2.20 -60.55
CA LEU A 271 -1.67 1.13 -60.57
C LEU A 271 -1.62 0.48 -59.17
N ILE A 272 -2.35 -0.62 -59.04
CA ILE A 272 -2.10 -1.65 -58.02
C ILE A 272 -0.85 -2.44 -58.48
N PRO A 273 0.01 -2.87 -57.55
CA PRO A 273 0.34 -4.28 -57.52
C PRO A 273 0.19 -4.88 -56.12
N THR A 274 -0.53 -6.00 -56.10
CA THR A 274 -0.73 -6.93 -54.99
C THR A 274 0.46 -7.91 -54.89
N LEU A 275 0.63 -8.50 -53.69
CA LEU A 275 1.36 -9.75 -53.35
C LEU A 275 2.90 -9.62 -53.21
N GLN A 276 3.60 -10.25 -52.26
CA GLN A 276 3.37 -11.50 -51.53
C GLN A 276 4.34 -11.59 -50.33
N ALA A 277 4.00 -12.42 -49.34
CA ALA A 277 4.84 -12.81 -48.21
C ALA A 277 6.18 -13.44 -48.65
N ARG A 278 7.25 -13.17 -47.89
CA ARG A 278 8.46 -13.98 -47.89
C ARG A 278 9.13 -13.91 -46.53
N GLU A 279 8.99 -15.01 -45.79
CA GLU A 279 9.83 -15.33 -44.63
C GLU A 279 11.30 -15.31 -45.04
N LEU A 280 12.16 -14.81 -44.15
CA LEU A 280 13.61 -14.97 -44.22
C LEU A 280 14.07 -15.70 -42.95
N PRO A 281 15.15 -16.49 -43.04
CA PRO A 281 15.35 -17.71 -42.26
C PRO A 281 15.91 -17.43 -40.87
N GLU A 282 15.63 -18.39 -39.99
CA GLU A 282 16.19 -18.57 -38.64
C GLU A 282 17.72 -18.43 -38.62
N ASP A 283 18.25 -17.47 -37.86
CA ASP A 283 19.58 -17.57 -37.26
C ASP A 283 19.38 -18.06 -35.82
N PHE A 284 19.11 -19.36 -35.75
CA PHE A 284 19.08 -20.18 -34.55
C PHE A 284 20.51 -20.37 -34.05
N PHE A 285 20.83 -19.77 -32.90
CA PHE A 285 22.14 -19.90 -32.26
C PHE A 285 22.15 -21.18 -31.41
N GLU A 286 22.58 -22.30 -32.00
CA GLU A 286 22.91 -23.52 -31.26
C GLU A 286 24.29 -23.36 -30.58
N PRO A 287 24.41 -23.61 -29.27
CA PRO A 287 25.70 -23.83 -28.64
C PRO A 287 26.19 -25.23 -29.03
N SER A 288 27.31 -25.29 -29.75
CA SER A 288 27.98 -26.55 -30.09
C SER A 288 28.50 -27.23 -28.82
N GLU A 289 27.91 -28.37 -28.47
CA GLU A 289 28.57 -29.38 -27.63
C GLU A 289 29.74 -30.01 -28.38
N ASP A 290 30.74 -30.39 -27.60
CA ASP A 290 31.89 -31.27 -27.89
C ASP A 290 33.15 -30.67 -28.52
N LEU A 291 34.11 -30.38 -27.64
CA LEU A 291 35.46 -30.93 -27.78
C LEU A 291 36.10 -31.12 -26.39
N GLU A 292 36.18 -32.40 -26.02
CA GLU A 292 36.93 -32.98 -24.90
C GLU A 292 38.43 -32.59 -24.95
N TRP A 293 39.03 -32.30 -23.79
CA TRP A 293 40.12 -33.03 -23.10
C TRP A 293 40.48 -32.33 -21.79
#